data_AF-A0A6N2HGU2-F1
#
_entry.id   AF-A0A6N2HGU2-F1
#
_cell.length_a   1.000
_cell.length_b   1.000
_cell.length_c   1.000
_cell.angle_alpha   90.00
_cell.angle_beta   90.00
_cell.angle_gamma   90.00
#
_symmetry.space_group_name_H-M   'P 1'
#
loop_
_entity.id
_entity.type
_entity.pdbx_description
1 polymer ?
#
loop_
_entity_poly.entity_id
_entity_poly.type
_entity_poly.pdbx_seq_one_letter_code
_entity_poly.pdbx_strand_id
1 'polypeptide(L)'
;MDAPAAAVIDAADGLTWGEVPSFRLVMLLAGLGRTPFPKDGRVLDMFLDNGFRMLHRSESQLVIGGIQRISRKQPIVPMGDDPAKEFRDFEAPAHILTSFDFRFSDGVLTTETRVRCTDRRARRLFAAYWLLIRAGSGGIRRVWLRGVRRRVRARAAEAG
;
A
#
# COMPACT_ATOMS: atom_id res chain seq x y z
N MET A 1 -8.65 19.00 3.62
CA MET A 1 -9.72 18.14 4.17
C MET A 1 -9.86 18.56 5.59
N ASP A 2 -11.08 18.90 6.01
CA ASP A 2 -11.37 19.33 7.36
C ASP A 2 -11.90 18.10 8.12
N ALA A 3 -11.00 17.41 8.80
CA ALA A 3 -11.27 16.20 9.58
C ALA A 3 -10.10 15.93 10.53
N PRO A 4 -10.33 15.33 11.72
CA PRO A 4 -9.25 14.89 12.60
C PRO A 4 -8.29 13.94 11.88
N ALA A 5 -6.98 14.07 12.12
CA ALA A 5 -5.96 13.26 11.45
C ALA A 5 -6.22 11.76 11.62
N ALA A 6 -6.52 11.33 12.85
CA ALA A 6 -6.82 9.94 13.17
C ALA A 6 -7.99 9.41 12.33
N ALA A 7 -9.06 10.20 12.15
CA ALA A 7 -10.20 9.79 11.34
C ALA A 7 -9.84 9.61 9.84
N VAL A 8 -8.92 10.42 9.32
CA VAL A 8 -8.41 10.27 7.95
C VAL A 8 -7.53 9.03 7.81
N ILE A 9 -6.67 8.74 8.79
CA ILE A 9 -5.82 7.54 8.78
C ILE A 9 -6.65 6.27 8.97
N ASP A 10 -7.65 6.27 9.85
CA ASP A 10 -8.60 5.15 10.01
C ASP A 10 -9.43 4.93 8.73
N ALA A 11 -9.78 6.01 8.02
CA ALA A 11 -10.43 5.89 6.72
C ALA A 11 -9.48 5.34 5.64
N ALA A 12 -8.19 5.63 5.70
CA ALA A 12 -7.19 5.05 4.80
C ALA A 12 -6.94 3.57 5.09
N ASP A 13 -6.86 3.21 6.36
CA ASP A 13 -6.73 1.83 6.80
C ASP A 13 -7.95 1.01 6.37
N GLY A 14 -9.16 1.47 6.73
CA GLY A 14 -10.42 0.79 6.45
C GLY A 14 -10.96 0.94 5.03
N LEU A 15 -10.15 1.37 4.06
CA LEU A 15 -10.59 1.55 2.68
C LEU A 15 -10.95 0.19 2.04
N THR A 16 -12.14 0.07 1.46
CA THR A 16 -12.63 -1.19 0.88
C THR A 16 -12.52 -1.23 -0.65
N TRP A 17 -12.55 -2.43 -1.24
CA TRP A 17 -12.52 -2.60 -2.70
C TRP A 17 -13.71 -1.95 -3.42
N GLY A 18 -14.86 -1.84 -2.76
CA GLY A 18 -16.06 -1.15 -3.26
C GLY A 18 -15.85 0.36 -3.40
N GLU A 19 -14.98 0.94 -2.57
CA GLU A 19 -14.64 2.37 -2.60
C GLU A 19 -13.59 2.71 -3.68
N VAL A 20 -12.97 1.69 -4.30
CA VAL A 20 -11.93 1.83 -5.34
C VAL A 20 -12.21 0.97 -6.58
N PRO A 21 -13.38 1.11 -7.23
CA PRO A 21 -13.84 0.17 -8.27
C PRO A 21 -12.92 0.07 -9.49
N SER A 22 -12.27 1.17 -9.88
CA SER A 22 -11.30 1.17 -10.98
C SER A 22 -10.02 0.41 -10.64
N PHE A 23 -9.53 0.51 -9.40
CA PHE A 23 -8.40 -0.29 -8.94
C PHE A 23 -8.78 -1.76 -8.83
N ARG A 24 -9.97 -2.05 -8.29
CA ARG A 24 -10.52 -3.41 -8.22
C ARG A 24 -10.56 -4.08 -9.60
N LEU A 25 -11.01 -3.37 -10.64
CA LEU A 25 -11.04 -3.89 -12.01
C LEU A 25 -9.64 -4.22 -12.54
N VAL A 26 -8.67 -3.33 -12.33
CA VAL A 26 -7.26 -3.57 -12.71
C VAL A 26 -6.73 -4.83 -12.04
N MET A 27 -7.01 -5.03 -10.75
CA MET A 27 -6.56 -6.21 -10.00
C MET A 27 -7.23 -7.51 -10.46
N LEU A 28 -8.53 -7.47 -10.77
CA LEU A 28 -9.23 -8.62 -11.35
C LEU A 28 -8.62 -9.04 -12.69
N LEU A 29 -8.28 -8.07 -13.55
CA LEU A 29 -7.62 -8.36 -14.83
C LEU A 29 -6.20 -8.91 -14.63
N ALA A 30 -5.43 -8.32 -13.71
CA ALA A 30 -4.08 -8.77 -13.40
C ALA A 30 -4.03 -10.19 -12.81
N GLY A 31 -5.03 -10.56 -11.99
CA GLY A 31 -5.19 -11.89 -11.41
C GLY A 31 -5.87 -12.90 -12.34
N LEU A 32 -6.20 -12.54 -13.59
CA LEU A 32 -6.99 -13.34 -14.51
C LEU A 32 -8.32 -13.83 -13.88
N GLY A 33 -8.91 -13.01 -13.00
CA GLY A 33 -10.14 -13.32 -12.26
C GLY A 33 -10.02 -14.41 -11.17
N ARG A 34 -8.83 -14.98 -10.95
CA ARG A 34 -8.63 -16.08 -10.00
C ARG A 34 -8.63 -15.64 -8.53
N THR A 35 -8.35 -14.36 -8.27
CA THR A 35 -8.34 -13.80 -6.92
C THR A 35 -9.61 -12.99 -6.69
N PRO A 36 -10.46 -13.39 -5.72
CA PRO A 36 -11.65 -12.62 -5.38
C PRO A 36 -11.27 -11.35 -4.61
N PHE A 37 -11.83 -10.22 -5.02
CA PHE A 37 -11.76 -8.95 -4.27
C PHE A 37 -13.19 -8.54 -3.86
N PRO A 38 -13.69 -9.03 -2.71
CA PRO A 38 -15.04 -8.71 -2.24
C PRO A 38 -15.15 -7.21 -1.97
N LYS A 39 -16.30 -6.60 -2.30
CA LYS A 39 -16.48 -5.14 -2.21
C LYS A 39 -16.24 -4.60 -0.80
N ASP A 40 -16.63 -5.37 0.22
CA ASP A 40 -16.51 -4.97 1.62
C ASP A 40 -15.15 -5.35 2.24
N GLY A 41 -14.31 -6.09 1.49
CA GLY A 41 -12.97 -6.44 1.93
C GLY A 41 -12.05 -5.22 1.89
N ARG A 42 -11.14 -5.14 2.88
CA ARG A 42 -10.16 -4.07 3.00
C ARG A 42 -9.10 -4.20 1.91
N VAL A 43 -8.72 -3.08 1.31
CA VAL A 43 -7.67 -3.05 0.28
C VAL A 43 -6.32 -3.44 0.87
N LEU A 44 -6.04 -3.03 2.11
CA LEU A 44 -4.76 -3.32 2.77
C LEU A 44 -4.57 -4.81 3.09
N ASP A 45 -5.65 -5.57 3.29
CA ASP A 45 -5.56 -7.01 3.57
C ASP A 45 -4.87 -7.76 2.43
N MET A 46 -5.06 -7.33 1.18
CA MET A 46 -4.30 -7.88 0.05
C MET A 46 -2.79 -7.81 0.26
N PHE A 47 -2.25 -6.76 0.88
CA PHE A 47 -0.82 -6.67 1.16
C PHE A 47 -0.45 -7.49 2.40
N LEU A 48 -1.23 -7.35 3.48
CA LEU A 48 -0.97 -7.99 4.78
C LEU A 48 -1.00 -9.52 4.69
N ASP A 49 -2.00 -10.06 3.97
CA ASP A 49 -2.17 -11.50 3.72
C ASP A 49 -1.07 -12.05 2.80
N ASN A 50 -0.41 -11.18 2.02
CA ASN A 50 0.70 -11.52 1.15
C ASN A 50 2.06 -11.16 1.76
N GLY A 51 2.16 -11.13 3.09
CA GLY A 51 3.42 -11.04 3.82
C GLY A 51 3.98 -9.63 4.02
N PHE A 52 3.30 -8.58 3.55
CA PHE A 52 3.62 -7.22 4.00
C PHE A 52 3.20 -7.06 5.47
N ARG A 53 3.77 -6.08 6.14
CA ARG A 53 3.48 -5.75 7.54
C ARG A 53 3.30 -4.26 7.74
N MET A 54 2.62 -3.92 8.83
CA MET A 54 2.58 -2.57 9.37
C MET A 54 3.98 -2.21 9.91
N LEU A 55 4.61 -1.19 9.34
CA LEU A 55 5.92 -0.70 9.77
C LEU A 55 5.79 0.50 10.73
N HIS A 56 4.69 1.26 10.63
CA HIS A 56 4.41 2.39 11.51
C HIS A 56 2.92 2.71 11.49
N ARG A 57 2.38 3.08 12.65
CA ARG A 57 1.05 3.66 12.80
C ARG A 57 1.08 4.77 13.84
N SER A 58 0.48 5.90 13.50
CA SER A 58 0.18 7.03 14.38
C SER A 58 -1.13 7.68 13.95
N GLU A 59 -1.56 8.74 14.64
CA GLU A 59 -2.77 9.49 14.28
C GLU A 59 -2.70 10.13 12.88
N SER A 60 -1.50 10.46 12.42
CA SER A 60 -1.30 11.21 11.17
C SER A 60 -0.58 10.41 10.09
N GLN A 61 -0.12 9.19 10.39
CA GLN A 61 0.60 8.37 9.42
C GLN A 61 0.38 6.86 9.60
N LEU A 62 0.25 6.17 8.47
CA LEU A 62 0.28 4.72 8.35
C LEU A 62 1.36 4.32 7.35
N VAL A 63 2.17 3.30 7.65
CA VAL A 63 3.19 2.78 6.74
C VAL A 63 3.09 1.26 6.66
N ILE A 64 2.94 0.74 5.44
CA ILE A 64 2.97 -0.69 5.13
C ILE A 64 4.24 -0.99 4.33
N GLY A 65 4.89 -2.11 4.59
CA GLY A 65 6.04 -2.52 3.79
C GLY A 65 6.25 -4.02 3.73
N GLY A 66 7.02 -4.44 2.74
CA GLY A 66 7.30 -5.83 2.44
C GLY A 66 8.69 -5.98 1.81
N ILE A 67 9.30 -7.12 2.06
CA ILE A 67 10.63 -7.47 1.56
C ILE A 67 10.44 -8.54 0.51
N GLN A 68 10.75 -8.21 -0.74
CA GLN A 68 10.52 -9.07 -1.88
C GLN A 68 11.83 -9.67 -2.40
N ARG A 69 11.90 -10.99 -2.52
CA ARG A 69 12.98 -11.70 -3.20
C ARG A 69 12.73 -11.70 -4.70
N ILE A 70 13.78 -11.45 -5.49
CA ILE A 70 13.73 -11.58 -6.95
C ILE A 70 13.81 -13.08 -7.32
N SER A 71 12.71 -13.80 -7.09
CA SER A 71 12.57 -15.24 -7.32
C SER A 71 11.13 -15.61 -7.66
N ARG A 72 10.96 -16.71 -8.42
CA ARG A 72 9.64 -17.25 -8.78
C ARG A 72 9.00 -18.13 -7.71
N LYS A 73 9.79 -18.64 -6.74
CA LYS A 73 9.32 -19.66 -5.78
C LYS A 73 8.80 -19.08 -4.45
N GLN A 74 9.52 -18.12 -3.90
CA GLN A 74 9.18 -17.46 -2.63
C GLN A 74 9.50 -15.98 -2.78
N PRO A 75 8.53 -15.17 -3.24
CA PRO A 75 8.79 -13.78 -3.57
C PRO A 75 8.77 -12.88 -2.35
N ILE A 76 8.24 -13.27 -1.19
CA ILE A 76 8.15 -12.41 0.00
C ILE A 76 8.89 -13.06 1.18
N VAL A 77 9.75 -12.28 1.83
CA VAL A 77 10.42 -12.66 3.08
C VAL A 77 9.48 -12.33 4.25
N PRO A 78 9.18 -13.30 5.13
CA PRO A 78 8.35 -13.04 6.29
C PRO A 78 9.09 -12.13 7.27
N MET A 79 8.34 -11.22 7.90
CA MET A 79 8.81 -10.42 9.04
C MET A 79 8.07 -10.84 10.31
N GLY A 80 8.78 -10.85 11.43
CA GLY A 80 8.36 -11.31 12.75
C GLY A 80 7.81 -10.20 13.64
N ASP A 81 8.26 -10.17 14.89
CA ASP A 81 7.67 -9.37 15.97
C ASP A 81 8.02 -7.87 15.91
N ASP A 82 9.15 -7.51 15.30
CA ASP A 82 9.51 -6.11 15.02
C ASP A 82 9.72 -5.88 13.51
N PRO A 83 8.63 -5.84 12.72
CA PRO A 83 8.71 -5.64 11.28
C PRO A 83 9.42 -4.34 10.90
N ALA A 84 9.30 -3.30 11.72
CA ALA A 84 9.90 -2.00 11.44
C ALA A 84 11.42 -2.07 11.49
N LYS A 85 11.99 -2.70 12.52
CA LYS A 85 13.43 -2.93 12.64
C LYS A 85 13.92 -3.94 11.60
N GLU A 86 13.22 -5.06 11.44
CA GLU A 86 13.59 -6.08 10.46
C GLU A 86 13.64 -5.52 9.03
N PHE A 87 12.65 -4.68 8.65
CA PHE A 87 12.65 -4.01 7.35
C PHE A 87 13.81 -3.01 7.17
N ARG A 88 14.13 -2.23 8.22
CA ARG A 88 15.23 -1.25 8.17
C ARG A 88 16.58 -1.93 8.03
N ASP A 89 16.81 -3.00 8.79
CA ASP A 89 18.12 -3.63 8.95
C ASP A 89 18.39 -4.72 7.88
N PHE A 90 17.43 -5.02 7.01
CA PHE A 90 17.57 -6.10 6.02
C PHE A 90 18.59 -5.78 4.93
N GLU A 91 19.59 -6.65 4.75
CA GLU A 91 20.68 -6.44 3.77
C GLU A 91 20.95 -7.64 2.85
N ALA A 92 20.13 -8.71 2.90
CA ALA A 92 20.39 -9.87 2.05
C ALA A 92 20.30 -9.52 0.55
N PRO A 93 21.22 -10.02 -0.30
CA PRO A 93 21.24 -9.70 -1.72
C PRO A 93 20.03 -10.27 -2.45
N ALA A 94 19.75 -9.75 -3.64
CA ALA A 94 18.65 -10.11 -4.53
C ALA A 94 17.25 -9.81 -3.96
N HIS A 95 17.12 -8.71 -3.21
CA HIS A 95 15.85 -8.25 -2.66
C HIS A 95 15.50 -6.81 -3.05
N ILE A 96 14.20 -6.57 -3.06
CA ILE A 96 13.56 -5.28 -3.23
C ILE A 96 12.71 -5.08 -1.98
N LEU A 97 12.95 -4.01 -1.25
CA LEU A 97 12.10 -3.59 -0.15
C LEU A 97 11.18 -2.51 -0.65
N THR A 98 9.88 -2.71 -0.47
CA THR A 98 8.85 -1.76 -0.88
C THR A 98 8.08 -1.33 0.35
N SER A 99 7.94 -0.02 0.57
CA SER A 99 6.99 0.52 1.54
C SER A 99 6.10 1.56 0.88
N PHE A 100 4.87 1.69 1.36
CA PHE A 100 3.98 2.79 1.01
C PHE A 100 3.33 3.36 2.25
N ASP A 101 3.00 4.65 2.19
CA ASP A 101 2.38 5.34 3.31
C ASP A 101 1.07 6.03 2.93
N PHE A 102 0.30 6.34 3.97
CA PHE A 102 -0.71 7.38 3.99
C PHE A 102 -0.29 8.36 5.07
N ARG A 103 -0.10 9.63 4.71
CA ARG A 103 0.27 10.69 5.64
C ARG A 103 -0.71 11.85 5.51
N PHE A 104 -1.22 12.31 6.63
CA PHE A 104 -2.10 13.46 6.71
C PHE A 104 -1.42 14.59 7.48
N SER A 105 -1.20 15.73 6.82
CA SER A 105 -0.65 16.95 7.42
C SER A 105 -1.29 18.16 6.76
N ASP A 106 -1.58 19.20 7.55
CA ASP A 106 -2.05 20.50 7.03
C ASP A 106 -3.29 20.38 6.13
N GLY A 107 -4.21 19.46 6.48
CA GLY A 107 -5.42 19.20 5.71
C GLY A 107 -5.18 18.40 4.41
N VAL A 108 -3.96 17.95 4.13
CA VAL A 108 -3.60 17.23 2.90
C VAL A 108 -3.26 15.78 3.22
N LEU A 109 -3.95 14.84 2.54
CA LEU A 109 -3.58 13.43 2.54
C LEU A 109 -2.69 13.14 1.35
N THR A 110 -1.51 12.60 1.62
CA THR A 110 -0.53 12.15 0.63
C THR A 110 -0.26 10.65 0.76
N THR A 111 0.23 10.06 -0.33
CA THR A 111 0.76 8.71 -0.34
C THR A 111 2.03 8.66 -1.16
N GLU A 112 3.06 8.04 -0.62
CA GLU A 112 4.36 7.79 -1.25
C GLU A 112 4.62 6.28 -1.29
N THR A 113 5.39 5.79 -2.27
CA THR A 113 5.98 4.44 -2.19
C THR A 113 7.47 4.62 -2.34
N ARG A 114 8.19 4.03 -1.40
CA ARG A 114 9.65 4.04 -1.33
C ARG A 114 10.12 2.64 -1.63
N VAL A 115 11.13 2.54 -2.47
CA VAL A 115 11.70 1.26 -2.88
C VAL A 115 13.21 1.28 -2.69
N ARG A 116 13.72 0.29 -1.95
CA ARG A 116 15.16 0.07 -1.74
C ARG A 116 15.53 -1.28 -2.34
N CYS A 117 16.50 -1.29 -3.26
CA CYS A 117 17.05 -2.53 -3.80
C CYS A 117 18.37 -2.85 -3.10
N THR A 118 18.55 -4.09 -2.64
CA THR A 118 19.74 -4.48 -1.84
C THR A 118 21.00 -4.64 -2.68
N ASP A 119 20.88 -4.81 -4.00
CA ASP A 119 22.04 -4.86 -4.90
C ASP A 119 21.80 -4.23 -6.29
N ARG A 120 22.86 -4.17 -7.10
CA ARG A 120 22.85 -3.57 -8.44
C ARG A 120 21.95 -4.32 -9.42
N ARG A 121 21.86 -5.66 -9.33
CA ARG A 121 21.02 -6.48 -10.21
C ARG A 121 19.54 -6.21 -9.91
N ALA A 122 19.18 -6.21 -8.64
CA ALA A 122 17.84 -5.87 -8.18
C ALA A 122 17.42 -4.47 -8.64
N ARG A 123 18.31 -3.49 -8.49
CA ARG A 123 18.08 -2.12 -8.94
C ARG A 123 17.79 -2.03 -10.44
N ARG A 124 18.55 -2.73 -11.29
CA ARG A 124 18.35 -2.72 -12.75
C ARG A 124 17.03 -3.36 -13.15
N LEU A 125 16.72 -4.53 -12.58
CA LEU A 125 15.46 -5.23 -12.85
C LEU A 125 14.26 -4.39 -12.40
N PHE A 126 14.33 -3.81 -11.20
CA PHE A 126 13.28 -2.94 -10.70
C PHE A 126 13.14 -1.67 -11.54
N ALA A 127 14.24 -1.04 -11.98
CA ALA A 127 14.18 0.14 -12.83
C ALA A 127 13.47 -0.14 -14.16
N ALA A 128 13.79 -1.26 -14.81
CA ALA A 128 13.11 -1.69 -16.04
C ALA A 128 11.62 -1.95 -15.80
N TYR A 129 11.28 -2.67 -14.72
CA TYR A 129 9.90 -2.91 -14.32
C TYR A 129 9.14 -1.61 -14.00
N TRP A 130 9.78 -0.67 -13.31
CA TRP A 130 9.21 0.61 -12.93
C TRP A 130 8.79 1.45 -14.15
N LEU A 131 9.59 1.41 -15.23
CA LEU A 131 9.24 2.09 -16.48
C LEU A 131 7.91 1.59 -17.06
N LEU A 132 7.58 0.31 -16.87
CA LEU A 132 6.34 -0.29 -17.33
C LEU A 132 5.14 0.11 -16.45
N ILE A 133 5.30 0.13 -15.13
CA ILE A 133 4.16 0.24 -14.20
C ILE A 133 3.91 1.65 -13.65
N ARG A 134 4.88 2.57 -13.71
CA ARG A 134 4.82 3.88 -13.01
C ARG A 134 3.54 4.68 -13.25
N ALA A 135 3.04 4.68 -14.49
CA ALA A 135 1.83 5.42 -14.85
C ALA A 135 0.58 4.81 -14.19
N GLY A 136 0.45 3.48 -14.24
CA GLY A 136 -0.61 2.73 -13.58
C GLY A 136 -0.57 2.92 -12.06
N SER A 137 0.62 2.82 -11.45
CA SER A 137 0.80 3.05 -10.01
C SER A 137 0.35 4.46 -9.60
N GLY A 138 0.68 5.50 -10.37
CA GLY A 138 0.20 6.86 -10.13
C GLY A 138 -1.33 6.97 -10.21
N GLY A 139 -1.97 6.25 -11.14
CA GLY A 139 -3.42 6.14 -11.23
C GLY A 139 -4.05 5.53 -9.97
N ILE A 140 -3.50 4.40 -9.51
CA ILE A 140 -3.98 3.68 -8.31
C ILE A 140 -3.89 4.57 -7.06
N ARG A 141 -2.77 5.28 -6.87
CA ARG A 141 -2.64 6.23 -5.74
C ARG A 141 -3.74 7.28 -5.72
N ARG A 142 -4.06 7.87 -6.88
CA ARG A 142 -5.15 8.85 -6.97
C ARG A 142 -6.50 8.23 -6.64
N VAL A 143 -6.72 6.97 -7.03
CA VAL A 143 -7.94 6.23 -6.69
C VAL A 143 -8.04 6.01 -5.19
N TRP A 144 -6.96 5.59 -4.52
CA TRP A 144 -6.91 5.46 -3.06
C TRP A 144 -7.23 6.79 -2.37
N LEU A 145 -6.50 7.87 -2.68
CA LEU A 145 -6.70 9.18 -2.07
C LEU A 145 -8.14 9.70 -2.25
N ARG A 146 -8.74 9.49 -3.42
CA ARG A 146 -10.15 9.85 -3.68
C ARG A 146 -11.12 8.98 -2.86
N GLY A 147 -10.84 7.69 -2.74
CA GLY A 147 -11.61 6.76 -1.93
C GLY A 147 -11.64 7.18 -0.46
N VAL A 148 -10.46 7.42 0.13
CA VAL A 148 -10.33 7.89 1.52
C VAL A 148 -11.09 9.20 1.73
N ARG A 149 -10.92 10.18 0.82
CA ARG A 149 -11.65 11.45 0.90
C ARG A 149 -13.18 11.27 0.89
N ARG A 150 -13.70 10.36 0.06
CA ARG A 150 -15.15 10.07 0.03
C ARG A 150 -15.61 9.45 1.35
N ARG A 151 -14.85 8.49 1.87
CA ARG A 151 -15.14 7.80 3.13
C ARG A 151 -15.19 8.76 4.32
N VAL A 152 -14.20 9.65 4.42
CA VAL A 152 -14.16 10.69 5.46
C VAL A 152 -15.40 11.58 5.40
N ARG A 153 -15.80 12.02 4.20
CA ARG A 153 -16.99 12.86 4.01
C ARG A 153 -18.30 12.15 4.36
N ALA A 154 -18.43 10.88 4.00
CA ALA A 154 -19.62 10.08 4.33
C ALA A 154 -19.80 9.96 5.85
N ARG A 155 -18.74 9.62 6.57
CA ARG A 155 -18.75 9.53 8.03
C ARG A 155 -19.07 10.85 8.72
N ALA A 156 -18.57 11.97 8.19
CA ALA A 156 -18.90 13.29 8.73
C ALA A 156 -20.39 13.64 8.55
N ALA A 157 -21.00 13.22 7.43
CA ALA A 157 -22.42 13.42 7.17
C ALA A 157 -23.34 12.52 8.01
N GLU A 158 -22.86 11.35 8.46
CA GLU A 158 -23.59 10.45 9.37
C GLU A 158 -23.54 10.92 10.83
N ALA A 159 -22.57 11.77 11.19
CA ALA A 159 -22.34 12.23 12.56
C ALA A 159 -22.97 13.60 12.88
N GLY A 160 -23.53 14.29 11.88
CA GLY A 160 -24.21 15.59 12.02
C GLY A 160 -25.71 15.48 11.80
#